data_AF-A0A1R4ISP9-F1
#
_entry.id   AF-A0A1R4ISP9-F1
#
_cell.length_a   1.000
_cell.length_b   1.000
_cell.length_c   1.000
_cell.angle_alpha   90.00
_cell.angle_beta   90.00
_cell.angle_gamma   90.00
#
_symmetry.space_group_name_H-M   'P 1'
#
loop_
_entity.id
_entity.type
_entity.pdbx_description
1 polymer ?
#
loop_
_entity_poly.entity_id
_entity_poly.type
_entity_poly.pdbx_seq_one_letter_code
_entity_poly.pdbx_strand_id
1 'polypeptide(L)'
;MEELVGTTVMVHPDLTTDPVNMQGHLATISHVLYEDCSAYVRFRNQMIGLYSTDALLMLVPPEIVVDKLRTDVYEMDMDASEVVDILEMYQLHATGQPERQQEALDWAMTHAKISRAIVFSVEDWIEFQIDRLDRQQQPGRGI
;
A
#
# COMPACT_ATOMS: atom_id res chain seq x y z
N MET A 1 2.34 5.36 -14.01
CA MET A 1 0.91 5.71 -13.74
C MET A 1 -0.09 4.63 -14.14
N GLU A 2 0.13 3.81 -15.20
CA GLU A 2 -0.56 2.51 -15.36
C GLU A 2 -0.14 1.45 -14.31
N GLU A 3 0.91 1.73 -13.53
CA GLU A 3 1.54 0.81 -12.57
C GLU A 3 0.65 0.35 -11.41
N LEU A 4 -0.47 1.02 -11.14
CA LEU A 4 -1.40 0.59 -10.10
C LEU A 4 -2.28 -0.57 -10.53
N VAL A 5 -2.46 -0.79 -11.84
CA VAL A 5 -3.27 -1.89 -12.36
C VAL A 5 -2.52 -3.21 -12.14
N GLY A 6 -3.20 -4.19 -11.55
CA GLY A 6 -2.58 -5.46 -11.16
C GLY A 6 -2.05 -5.48 -9.73
N THR A 7 -2.04 -4.33 -9.03
CA THR A 7 -1.62 -4.26 -7.63
C THR A 7 -2.63 -4.94 -6.71
N THR A 8 -2.11 -5.79 -5.82
CA THR A 8 -2.89 -6.41 -4.74
C THR A 8 -3.15 -5.38 -3.65
N VAL A 9 -4.42 -5.20 -3.30
CA VAL A 9 -4.88 -4.26 -2.27
C VAL A 9 -5.87 -4.95 -1.33
N MET A 10 -5.99 -4.43 -0.11
CA MET A 10 -7.00 -4.82 0.86
C MET A 10 -8.01 -3.68 1.00
N VAL A 11 -9.30 -3.99 1.03
CA VAL A 11 -10.30 -2.99 1.43
C VAL A 11 -10.13 -2.73 2.91
N HIS A 12 -10.06 -1.46 3.31
CA HIS A 12 -9.87 -1.07 4.71
C HIS A 12 -10.87 -1.81 5.63
N PRO A 13 -10.41 -2.51 6.69
CA PRO A 13 -11.28 -3.32 7.53
C PRO A 13 -12.33 -2.49 8.27
N ASP A 14 -11.97 -1.28 8.68
CA ASP A 14 -12.87 -0.34 9.38
C ASP A 14 -13.65 0.58 8.43
N LEU A 15 -13.76 0.24 7.13
CA LEU A 15 -14.46 1.09 6.18
C LEU A 15 -15.94 1.26 6.56
N THR A 16 -16.35 2.48 6.89
CA THR A 16 -17.71 2.74 7.40
C THR A 16 -18.82 2.50 6.37
N THR A 17 -18.52 2.72 5.08
CA THR A 17 -19.46 2.55 3.97
C THR A 17 -18.86 1.61 2.94
N ASP A 18 -19.22 0.34 3.02
CA ASP A 18 -18.74 -0.67 2.09
C ASP A 18 -19.84 -1.10 1.10
N PRO A 19 -19.73 -0.71 -0.18
CA PRO A 19 -20.75 -1.00 -1.18
C PRO A 19 -20.87 -2.49 -1.53
N VAL A 20 -19.82 -3.30 -1.30
CA VAL A 20 -19.79 -4.72 -1.73
C VAL A 20 -19.62 -5.69 -0.54
N ASN A 21 -19.53 -5.18 0.69
CA ASN A 21 -19.30 -5.96 1.92
C ASN A 21 -18.05 -6.86 1.83
N MET A 22 -16.95 -6.28 1.36
CA MET A 22 -15.62 -6.88 1.21
C MET A 22 -14.55 -6.21 2.08
N GLN A 23 -14.91 -5.47 3.13
CA GLN A 23 -14.01 -5.00 4.19
C GLN A 23 -13.03 -6.10 4.62
N GLY A 24 -11.75 -5.73 4.73
CA GLY A 24 -10.66 -6.64 5.10
C GLY A 24 -10.32 -7.69 4.04
N HIS A 25 -11.02 -7.75 2.91
CA HIS A 25 -10.73 -8.71 1.85
C HIS A 25 -9.76 -8.11 0.83
N LEU A 26 -8.98 -9.00 0.23
CA LEU A 26 -8.11 -8.65 -0.86
C LEU A 26 -8.84 -8.55 -2.19
N ALA A 27 -8.37 -7.59 -2.97
CA ALA A 27 -8.71 -7.40 -4.36
C ALA A 27 -7.47 -7.03 -5.17
N THR A 28 -7.62 -7.06 -6.48
CA THR A 28 -6.62 -6.57 -7.42
C THR A 28 -7.18 -5.34 -8.12
N ILE A 29 -6.42 -4.24 -8.16
CA ILE A 29 -6.84 -3.05 -8.91
C ILE A 29 -6.91 -3.42 -10.39
N SER A 30 -8.08 -3.22 -10.98
CA SER A 30 -8.33 -3.43 -12.40
C SER A 30 -8.26 -2.11 -13.18
N HIS A 31 -8.66 -1.01 -12.56
CA HIS A 31 -8.60 0.32 -13.16
C HIS A 31 -8.65 1.40 -12.07
N VAL A 32 -8.07 2.57 -12.33
CA VAL A 32 -8.04 3.73 -11.43
C VAL A 32 -8.69 4.92 -12.15
N LEU A 33 -9.65 5.56 -11.48
CA LEU A 33 -10.33 6.79 -11.86
C LEU A 33 -9.76 7.95 -11.07
N TYR A 34 -8.75 8.62 -11.64
CA TYR A 34 -8.03 9.71 -10.97
C TYR A 34 -8.89 10.95 -10.70
N GLU A 35 -9.85 11.25 -11.57
CA GLU A 35 -10.75 12.42 -11.40
C GLU A 35 -11.66 12.27 -10.18
N ASP A 36 -12.02 11.02 -9.84
CA ASP A 36 -12.95 10.69 -8.76
C ASP A 36 -12.25 10.10 -7.52
N CYS A 37 -10.90 10.11 -7.49
CA CYS A 37 -10.09 9.45 -6.45
C CYS A 37 -10.61 8.05 -6.10
N SER A 38 -10.91 7.26 -7.13
CA SER A 38 -11.57 5.97 -6.98
C SER A 38 -10.91 4.91 -7.85
N ALA A 39 -11.04 3.64 -7.48
CA ALA A 39 -10.50 2.52 -8.22
C ALA A 39 -11.47 1.35 -8.28
N TYR A 40 -11.52 0.72 -9.45
CA TYR A 40 -12.20 -0.56 -9.65
C TYR A 40 -11.28 -1.68 -9.21
N VAL A 41 -11.73 -2.47 -8.26
CA VAL A 41 -11.00 -3.61 -7.74
C VAL A 41 -11.75 -4.90 -8.02
N ARG A 42 -11.00 -5.96 -8.37
CA ARG A 42 -11.54 -7.29 -8.63
C ARG A 42 -11.19 -8.23 -7.50
N PHE A 43 -12.19 -8.85 -6.91
CA PHE A 43 -12.05 -9.84 -5.86
C PHE A 43 -11.86 -11.25 -6.43
N ARG A 44 -11.37 -12.19 -5.61
CA ARG A 44 -11.18 -13.60 -6.01
C ARG A 44 -12.49 -14.29 -6.46
N ASN A 45 -13.63 -13.86 -5.92
CA ASN A 45 -14.96 -14.35 -6.30
C ASN A 45 -15.48 -13.74 -7.62
N GLN A 46 -14.62 -13.04 -8.38
CA GLN A 46 -14.93 -12.35 -9.63
C GLN A 46 -15.87 -11.14 -9.48
N MET A 47 -16.26 -10.75 -8.26
CA MET A 47 -16.96 -9.49 -8.06
C MET A 47 -16.03 -8.31 -8.31
N ILE A 48 -16.62 -7.22 -8.79
CA ILE A 48 -15.94 -5.95 -9.01
C ILE A 48 -16.58 -4.94 -8.06
N GLY A 49 -15.75 -4.25 -7.29
CA GLY A 49 -16.18 -3.13 -6.46
C GLY A 49 -15.53 -1.84 -6.90
N LEU A 50 -16.21 -0.73 -6.65
CA LEU A 50 -15.67 0.61 -6.80
C LEU A 50 -15.44 1.17 -5.39
N TYR A 51 -14.19 1.48 -5.08
CA TYR A 51 -13.79 2.04 -3.79
C TYR A 51 -13.00 3.33 -4.02
N SER A 52 -13.04 4.24 -3.05
CA SER A 52 -12.12 5.37 -3.07
C SER A 52 -10.69 4.90 -2.79
N THR A 53 -9.70 5.63 -3.28
CA THR A 53 -8.28 5.26 -3.15
C THR A 53 -7.76 5.30 -1.72
N ASP A 54 -8.39 6.08 -0.83
CA ASP A 54 -8.10 6.13 0.61
C ASP A 54 -8.53 4.83 1.34
N ALA A 55 -9.60 4.20 0.85
CA ALA A 55 -10.19 2.99 1.40
C ALA A 55 -9.45 1.70 0.96
N LEU A 56 -8.46 1.81 0.09
CA LEU A 56 -7.70 0.68 -0.43
C LEU A 56 -6.29 0.71 0.14
N LEU A 57 -5.94 -0.34 0.86
CA LEU A 57 -4.65 -0.50 1.52
C LEU A 57 -3.72 -1.38 0.69
N MET A 58 -2.46 -1.01 0.59
CA MET A 58 -1.42 -1.76 -0.11
C MET A 58 -0.15 -1.80 0.73
N LEU A 59 0.66 -2.83 0.50
CA LEU A 59 2.02 -2.83 1.04
C LEU A 59 2.85 -1.80 0.29
N VAL A 60 3.68 -1.08 1.04
CA VAL A 60 4.68 -0.18 0.50
C VAL A 60 5.54 -0.99 -0.51
N PRO A 61 5.67 -0.54 -1.76
CA PRO A 61 6.41 -1.27 -2.78
C PRO A 61 7.88 -1.47 -2.42
N PRO A 62 8.47 -2.61 -2.82
CA PRO A 62 9.75 -3.05 -2.29
C PRO A 62 10.91 -2.13 -2.69
N GLU A 63 10.72 -1.28 -3.69
CA GLU A 63 11.70 -0.30 -4.14
C GLU A 63 11.85 0.85 -3.14
N ILE A 64 10.84 1.12 -2.31
CA ILE A 64 10.83 2.26 -1.39
C ILE A 64 10.79 1.87 0.10
N VAL A 65 10.49 0.61 0.43
CA VAL A 65 10.45 0.13 1.83
C VAL A 65 11.75 0.41 2.57
N VAL A 66 12.91 0.20 1.94
CA VAL A 66 14.22 0.37 2.61
C VAL A 66 14.50 1.83 2.97
N ASP A 67 14.18 2.76 2.06
CA ASP A 67 14.37 4.18 2.30
C ASP A 67 13.38 4.69 3.35
N LYS A 68 12.14 4.21 3.31
CA LYS A 68 11.11 4.52 4.31
C LYS A 68 11.46 3.98 5.69
N LEU A 69 11.87 2.71 5.79
CA LEU A 69 12.37 2.10 7.02
C LEU A 69 13.51 2.90 7.65
N ARG A 70 14.44 3.44 6.85
CA ARG A 70 15.53 4.25 7.38
C ARG A 70 15.06 5.52 8.07
N THR A 71 14.01 6.14 7.57
CA THR A 71 13.39 7.31 8.21
C THR A 71 12.56 6.89 9.43
N ASP A 72 11.71 5.88 9.24
CA ASP A 72 10.69 5.49 10.22
C ASP A 72 11.29 4.79 11.45
N VAL A 73 12.37 4.00 11.32
CA VAL A 73 13.04 3.34 12.47
C VAL A 73 13.55 4.35 13.50
N TYR A 74 14.01 5.53 13.05
CA TYR A 74 14.46 6.57 13.97
C TYR A 74 13.31 7.35 14.60
N GLU A 75 12.18 7.48 13.90
CA GLU A 75 11.04 8.30 14.35
C GLU A 75 10.01 7.51 15.17
N MET A 76 9.88 6.20 14.95
CA MET A 76 8.79 5.37 15.51
C MET A 76 9.16 4.56 16.76
N ASP A 77 10.39 4.70 17.28
CA ASP A 77 10.91 3.95 18.43
C ASP A 77 10.62 2.44 18.31
N MET A 78 11.04 1.88 17.16
CA MET A 78 10.83 0.47 16.85
C MET A 78 11.87 -0.41 17.53
N ASP A 79 11.41 -1.53 18.08
CA ASP A 79 12.33 -2.53 18.62
C ASP A 79 12.91 -3.44 17.52
N ALA A 80 13.96 -4.19 17.86
CA ALA A 80 14.65 -5.04 16.90
C ALA A 80 13.75 -6.15 16.32
N SER A 81 12.75 -6.64 17.08
CA SER A 81 11.79 -7.63 16.59
C SER A 81 10.85 -7.02 15.54
N GLU A 82 10.32 -5.83 15.80
CA GLU A 82 9.44 -5.11 14.87
C GLU A 82 10.13 -4.83 13.52
N VAL A 83 11.44 -4.51 13.55
CA VAL A 83 12.24 -4.33 12.33
C VAL A 83 12.44 -5.64 11.56
N VAL A 84 12.66 -6.75 12.28
CA VAL A 84 12.80 -8.08 11.66
C VAL A 84 11.49 -8.51 11.00
N ASP A 85 10.35 -8.32 11.68
CA ASP A 85 9.02 -8.65 11.16
C ASP A 85 8.73 -7.86 9.87
N ILE A 86 9.08 -6.58 9.82
CA ILE A 86 8.95 -5.78 8.60
C ILE A 86 9.81 -6.34 7.46
N LEU A 87 11.05 -6.73 7.74
CA LEU A 87 11.94 -7.30 6.71
C LEU A 87 11.42 -8.65 6.20
N GLU A 88 10.78 -9.45 7.06
CA GLU A 88 10.14 -10.69 6.64
C GLU A 88 8.93 -10.43 5.74
N MET A 89 8.06 -9.49 6.12
CA MET A 89 6.91 -9.07 5.30
C MET A 89 7.35 -8.49 3.94
N TYR A 90 8.46 -7.75 3.92
CA TYR A 90 9.10 -7.29 2.69
C TYR A 90 9.50 -8.45 1.78
N GLN A 91 10.16 -9.48 2.33
CA GLN A 91 10.56 -10.65 1.54
C GLN A 91 9.35 -11.40 0.98
N LEU A 92 8.28 -11.53 1.77
CA LEU A 92 7.01 -12.10 1.32
C LEU A 92 6.42 -11.28 0.16
N HIS A 93 6.40 -9.96 0.28
CA HIS A 93 5.90 -9.07 -0.76
C HIS A 93 6.71 -9.12 -2.05
N ALA A 94 8.05 -9.14 -1.94
CA ALA A 94 8.99 -9.17 -3.06
C ALA A 94 8.88 -10.45 -3.91
N THR A 95 8.28 -11.52 -3.38
CA THR A 95 8.01 -12.74 -4.17
C THR A 95 6.97 -12.54 -5.28
N GLY A 96 6.16 -11.48 -5.20
CA GLY A 96 5.06 -11.20 -6.15
C GLY A 96 3.91 -12.22 -6.11
N GLN A 97 3.91 -13.15 -5.14
CA GLN A 97 2.84 -14.14 -5.00
C GLN A 97 1.66 -13.52 -4.23
N PRO A 98 0.44 -13.47 -4.80
CA PRO A 98 -0.71 -12.82 -4.15
C PRO A 98 -1.05 -13.40 -2.77
N GLU A 99 -0.84 -14.70 -2.56
CA GLU A 99 -1.07 -15.37 -1.28
C GLU A 99 -0.11 -14.90 -0.19
N ARG A 100 1.16 -14.65 -0.54
CA ARG A 100 2.17 -14.15 0.40
C ARG A 100 2.01 -12.65 0.67
N GLN A 101 1.58 -11.90 -0.33
CA GLN A 101 1.22 -10.50 -0.16
C GLN A 101 0.00 -10.35 0.77
N GLN A 102 -0.94 -11.30 0.70
CA GLN A 102 -2.05 -11.39 1.65
C GLN A 102 -1.57 -11.60 3.07
N GLU A 103 -0.75 -12.62 3.28
CA GLU A 103 -0.22 -12.97 4.60
C GLU A 103 0.52 -11.78 5.22
N ALA A 104 1.33 -11.07 4.44
CA ALA A 104 2.02 -9.86 4.88
C ALA A 104 1.05 -8.71 5.23
N LEU A 105 -0.02 -8.49 4.45
CA LEU A 105 -1.03 -7.47 4.76
C LEU A 105 -1.82 -7.82 6.03
N ASP A 106 -2.31 -9.05 6.12
CA ASP A 106 -3.08 -9.54 7.28
C ASP A 106 -2.23 -9.42 8.55
N TRP A 107 -0.94 -9.80 8.48
CA TRP A 107 -0.03 -9.66 9.62
C TRP A 107 0.24 -8.19 9.96
N ALA A 108 0.53 -7.34 8.97
CA ALA A 108 0.76 -5.91 9.21
C ALA A 108 -0.43 -5.25 9.90
N MET A 109 -1.66 -5.57 9.49
CA MET A 109 -2.89 -5.01 10.05
C MET A 109 -3.15 -5.44 11.51
N THR A 110 -2.54 -6.52 12.00
CA THR A 110 -2.63 -6.92 13.41
C THR A 110 -1.66 -6.14 14.32
N HIS A 111 -0.68 -5.43 13.76
CA HIS A 111 0.36 -4.71 14.50
C HIS A 111 0.38 -3.22 14.13
N ALA A 112 -0.14 -2.36 15.00
CA ALA A 112 -0.35 -0.94 14.69
C ALA A 112 0.93 -0.16 14.28
N LYS A 113 2.08 -0.45 14.89
CA LYS A 113 3.36 0.19 14.52
C LYS A 113 3.86 -0.30 13.16
N ILE A 114 3.77 -1.59 12.90
CA ILE A 114 4.18 -2.20 11.63
C ILE A 114 3.28 -1.68 10.51
N SER A 115 1.96 -1.72 10.69
CA SER A 115 0.99 -1.17 9.75
C SER A 115 1.36 0.25 9.32
N ARG A 116 1.64 1.15 10.26
CA ARG A 116 2.05 2.53 9.97
C ARG A 116 3.36 2.65 9.17
N ALA A 117 4.27 1.69 9.32
CA ALA A 117 5.55 1.70 8.63
C ALA A 117 5.48 1.09 7.22
N ILE A 118 4.58 0.12 6.96
CA ILE A 118 4.61 -0.66 5.71
C ILE A 118 3.28 -0.76 4.96
N VAL A 119 2.20 -0.18 5.46
CA VAL A 119 0.90 -0.14 4.79
C VAL A 119 0.58 1.29 4.37
N PHE A 120 0.26 1.48 3.09
CA PHE A 120 -0.17 2.73 2.48
C PHE A 120 -1.60 2.62 1.99
N SER A 121 -2.34 3.71 2.00
CA SER A 121 -3.49 3.78 1.10
C SER A 121 -3.03 3.95 -0.35
N VAL A 122 -3.88 3.58 -1.31
CA VAL A 122 -3.60 3.84 -2.72
C VAL A 122 -3.49 5.34 -2.98
N GLU A 123 -4.22 6.16 -2.22
CA GLU A 123 -4.10 7.62 -2.24
C GLU A 123 -2.71 8.09 -1.80
N ASP A 124 -2.22 7.63 -0.63
CA ASP A 124 -0.88 7.99 -0.12
C ASP A 124 0.21 7.63 -1.14
N TRP A 125 0.06 6.49 -1.83
CA TRP A 125 0.98 6.08 -2.87
C TRP A 125 0.96 7.01 -4.09
N ILE A 126 -0.23 7.44 -4.53
CA ILE A 126 -0.38 8.38 -5.63
C ILE A 126 0.29 9.71 -5.28
N GLU A 127 0.02 10.24 -4.09
CA GLU A 127 0.65 11.47 -3.59
C GLU A 127 2.18 11.34 -3.52
N PHE A 128 2.67 10.23 -2.94
CA PHE A 128 4.11 9.95 -2.86
C PHE A 128 4.78 9.93 -4.25
N GLN A 129 4.13 9.34 -5.26
CA GLN A 129 4.68 9.32 -6.62
C GLN A 129 4.68 10.71 -7.26
N ILE A 130 3.65 11.53 -7.05
CA ILE A 130 3.60 12.91 -7.53
C ILE A 130 4.75 13.72 -6.92
N ASP A 131 4.92 13.66 -5.60
CA ASP A 131 6.01 14.33 -4.89
C ASP A 131 7.40 13.89 -5.39
N ARG A 132 7.56 12.59 -5.67
CA ARG A 132 8.82 12.05 -6.20
C ARG A 132 9.11 12.57 -7.61
N LEU A 133 8.10 12.64 -8.47
CA LEU A 133 8.22 13.18 -9.84
C LEU A 133 8.56 14.67 -9.82
N ASP A 134 7.93 15.45 -8.94
CA ASP A 134 8.20 16.88 -8.80
C ASP A 134 9.63 17.16 -8.33
N ARG A 135 10.16 16.35 -7.40
CA ARG A 135 11.57 16.44 -6.95
C ARG A 135 12.56 16.09 -8.05
N GLN A 136 12.23 15.14 -8.93
CA GLN A 136 13.09 14.78 -10.07
C GLN A 136 13.06 15.84 -11.19
N GLN A 137 11.98 16.63 -11.28
CA GLN A 137 11.82 17.70 -12.27
C GLN A 137 12.38 19.06 -11.82
N GLN A 138 12.99 19.16 -10.63
CA GLN A 138 13.77 20.34 -10.25
C GLN A 138 15.24 20.15 -10.67
N PRO A 139 15.65 20.57 -11.90
CA PRO A 139 17.08 20.67 -12.21
C PRO A 139 17.68 21.67 -11.22
N GLY A 140 18.82 21.28 -10.62
CA GLY A 140 19.47 22.03 -9.57
C GLY A 140 19.46 23.54 -9.83
N ARG A 141 18.98 24.30 -8.84
CA ARG A 141 19.37 25.71 -8.73
C ARG A 141 20.89 25.71 -8.60
N GLY A 142 21.54 26.07 -9.71
CA GLY A 142 22.98 26.23 -9.80
C GLY A 142 23.48 27.09 -8.63
N ILE A 143 24.56 26.61 -8.03
CA ILE A 143 25.43 27.38 -7.16
C ILE A 143 26.40 28.17 -8.04
#